data_AF-A0ABD4ZTB6-F1
#
_entry.id   AF-A0ABD4ZTB6-F1
#
_cell.length_a   1.000
_cell.length_b   1.000
_cell.length_c   1.000
_cell.angle_alpha   90.00
_cell.angle_beta   90.00
_cell.angle_gamma   90.00
#
_symmetry.space_group_name_H-M   'P 1'
#
loop_
_entity.id
_entity.type
_entity.pdbx_description
1 polymer ?
#
loop_
_entity_poly.entity_id
_entity_poly.type
_entity_poly.pdbx_seq_one_letter_code
_entity_poly.pdbx_strand_id
1 'polypeptide(L)'
;MKWILKKSLRNISLNSFRFDLSRKLDSKLEDNKIKEILDPEQKIDIKNKMRNGGEIFLTAPDRDRVITISDNFLTSVKIPKVKFTNLVNLKNVPKSTIKTLEKIINDISYICQNNSAVSFSQTNTGTLRTVLKAYGLDEPLDETNETIFKVEGISFYEQGQKENPFRIYMKIDGFNEKRTNYRLLFCDIYHLCLISGHKGLNADQVRNRTYLMYCYTCKNHLRELLEI
;
A
#
# COMPACT_ATOMS: atom_id res chain seq x y z
N MET A 1 -54.25 5.20 65.08
CA MET A 1 -53.87 5.86 63.81
C MET A 1 -52.77 5.03 63.13
N LYS A 2 -52.91 4.76 61.81
CA LYS A 2 -51.92 4.40 60.76
C LYS A 2 -50.74 3.46 61.12
N TRP A 3 -50.70 2.21 60.64
CA TRP A 3 -50.24 1.67 59.32
C TRP A 3 -48.70 1.49 59.14
N ILE A 4 -48.33 0.26 58.74
CA ILE A 4 -47.17 -0.19 57.89
C ILE A 4 -45.81 -0.43 58.58
N LEU A 5 -44.91 -1.34 58.16
CA LEU A 5 -44.88 -2.70 57.59
C LEU A 5 -43.39 -3.00 57.26
N LYS A 6 -42.90 -4.18 57.68
CA LYS A 6 -41.95 -5.11 57.04
C LYS A 6 -40.52 -4.73 56.56
N LYS A 7 -39.64 -5.67 56.97
CA LYS A 7 -38.64 -6.49 56.23
C LYS A 7 -37.23 -5.94 55.99
N SER A 8 -36.25 -6.70 56.48
CA SER A 8 -35.00 -6.99 55.76
C SER A 8 -34.45 -8.37 56.18
N LEU A 9 -33.94 -9.11 55.19
CA LEU A 9 -33.41 -10.49 55.23
C LEU A 9 -31.98 -10.53 55.81
N ARG A 10 -31.58 -11.66 56.42
CA ARG A 10 -30.21 -12.25 56.34
C ARG A 10 -30.10 -13.52 57.19
N ASN A 11 -29.83 -14.66 56.55
CA ASN A 11 -28.61 -15.47 56.75
C ASN A 11 -28.66 -16.70 55.85
N ILE A 12 -27.68 -16.79 54.94
CA ILE A 12 -27.45 -17.88 54.00
C ILE A 12 -26.50 -18.87 54.67
N SER A 13 -26.90 -20.14 54.78
CA SER A 13 -26.04 -21.26 55.18
C SER A 13 -25.30 -21.83 53.96
N LEU A 14 -24.02 -22.16 54.16
CA LEU A 14 -23.14 -22.82 53.20
C LEU A 14 -23.72 -24.15 52.69
N ASN A 15 -23.71 -24.34 51.37
CA ASN A 15 -23.68 -25.67 50.76
C ASN A 15 -22.50 -25.74 49.78
N SER A 16 -21.68 -26.76 49.98
CA SER A 16 -20.40 -27.04 49.34
C SER A 16 -20.50 -27.24 47.82
N PHE A 17 -19.66 -26.52 47.07
CA PHE A 17 -19.39 -26.83 45.66
C PHE A 17 -18.64 -28.18 45.57
N ARG A 18 -19.25 -29.18 44.94
CA ARG A 18 -18.55 -30.41 44.51
C ARG A 18 -18.06 -30.21 43.08
N PHE A 19 -16.75 -30.21 42.90
CA PHE A 19 -16.11 -30.13 41.59
C PHE A 19 -16.07 -31.54 40.99
N ASP A 20 -16.89 -31.79 39.97
CA ASP A 20 -16.92 -33.06 39.24
C ASP A 20 -15.92 -32.99 38.07
N LEU A 21 -14.77 -33.64 38.22
CA LEU A 21 -13.66 -33.68 37.25
C LEU A 21 -13.85 -34.74 36.14
N SER A 22 -15.07 -35.22 35.92
CA SER A 22 -15.34 -36.31 34.97
C SER A 22 -15.60 -35.88 33.52
N ARG A 23 -15.35 -34.62 33.15
CA ARG A 23 -15.28 -34.21 31.75
C ARG A 23 -13.86 -33.79 31.39
N LYS A 24 -13.06 -34.76 30.92
CA LYS A 24 -11.99 -34.47 29.96
C LYS A 24 -12.68 -33.95 28.68
N LEU A 25 -13.01 -32.67 28.67
CA LEU A 25 -13.15 -31.97 27.38
C LEU A 25 -11.77 -32.03 26.75
N ASP A 26 -11.71 -32.60 25.54
CA ASP A 26 -10.51 -32.65 24.73
C ASP A 26 -9.93 -31.24 24.62
N SER A 27 -8.90 -30.95 25.41
CA SER A 27 -8.28 -29.63 25.48
C SER A 27 -7.81 -29.16 24.10
N LYS A 28 -7.56 -30.08 23.17
CA LYS A 28 -7.25 -29.79 21.77
C LYS A 28 -8.41 -29.15 20.99
N LEU A 29 -9.66 -29.47 21.31
CA LEU A 29 -10.84 -28.89 20.67
C LEU A 29 -11.14 -27.48 21.20
N GLU A 30 -10.90 -27.24 22.50
CA GLU A 30 -10.99 -25.90 23.08
C GLU A 30 -9.80 -25.03 22.68
N ASP A 31 -8.58 -25.56 22.61
CA ASP A 31 -7.40 -24.83 22.11
C ASP A 31 -7.53 -24.46 20.63
N ASN A 32 -8.15 -25.32 19.81
CA ASN A 32 -8.45 -24.99 18.40
C ASN A 32 -9.54 -23.92 18.30
N LYS A 33 -10.59 -23.98 19.13
CA LYS A 33 -11.60 -22.92 19.21
C LYS A 33 -11.04 -21.60 19.76
N ILE A 34 -10.12 -21.65 20.72
CA ILE A 34 -9.47 -20.46 21.29
C ILE A 34 -8.47 -19.87 20.28
N LYS A 35 -7.79 -20.68 19.47
CA LYS A 35 -6.98 -20.21 18.34
C LYS A 35 -7.82 -19.65 17.19
N GLU A 36 -9.02 -20.17 16.94
CA GLU A 36 -9.99 -19.58 15.99
C GLU A 36 -10.65 -18.30 16.52
N ILE A 37 -10.85 -18.17 17.83
CA ILE A 37 -11.41 -16.96 18.46
C ILE A 37 -10.34 -15.87 18.63
N LEU A 38 -9.06 -16.27 18.73
CA LEU A 38 -7.89 -15.40 18.60
C LEU A 38 -7.35 -15.42 17.16
N ASP A 39 -8.23 -15.43 16.16
CA ASP A 39 -7.83 -15.13 14.79
C ASP A 39 -7.23 -13.71 14.80
N PRO A 40 -5.97 -13.57 14.37
CA PRO A 40 -5.21 -12.33 14.52
C PRO A 40 -5.92 -11.25 13.71
N GLU A 41 -5.93 -10.01 14.22
CA GLU A 41 -6.20 -8.76 13.49
C GLU A 41 -6.79 -8.99 12.10
N GLN A 42 -8.11 -8.78 11.85
CA GLN A 42 -8.72 -8.89 10.51
C GLN A 42 -7.69 -8.51 9.44
N LYS A 43 -7.01 -9.51 8.86
CA LYS A 43 -5.76 -9.23 8.17
C LYS A 43 -6.18 -8.51 6.92
N ILE A 44 -5.96 -7.19 6.92
CA ILE A 44 -6.39 -6.34 5.83
C ILE A 44 -5.86 -6.98 4.56
N ASP A 45 -6.76 -7.41 3.68
CA ASP A 45 -6.36 -8.12 2.46
C ASP A 45 -5.81 -7.10 1.46
N ILE A 46 -4.59 -6.66 1.72
CA ILE A 46 -3.88 -5.65 0.94
C ILE A 46 -3.69 -6.17 -0.49
N LYS A 47 -3.43 -7.47 -0.67
CA LYS A 47 -3.28 -8.08 -2.01
C LYS A 47 -4.56 -7.90 -2.82
N ASN A 48 -5.73 -8.20 -2.24
CA ASN A 48 -7.02 -8.03 -2.91
C ASN A 48 -7.37 -6.55 -3.15
N LYS A 49 -7.05 -5.65 -2.21
CA LYS A 49 -7.21 -4.19 -2.39
C LYS A 49 -6.30 -3.62 -3.48
N MET A 50 -5.07 -4.12 -3.60
CA MET A 50 -4.17 -3.76 -4.70
C MET A 50 -4.67 -4.24 -6.06
N ARG A 51 -5.40 -5.36 -6.10
CA ARG A 51 -5.96 -5.94 -7.33
C ARG A 51 -7.24 -5.24 -7.79
N ASN A 52 -8.17 -4.99 -6.87
CA ASN A 52 -9.53 -4.53 -7.22
C ASN A 52 -9.80 -3.08 -6.80
N GLY A 53 -8.84 -2.43 -6.14
CA GLY A 53 -9.04 -1.13 -5.50
C GLY A 53 -9.77 -1.23 -4.15
N GLY A 54 -10.02 -0.04 -3.58
CA GLY A 54 -10.72 0.16 -2.32
C GLY A 54 -9.86 0.83 -1.26
N GLU A 55 -10.40 0.92 -0.05
CA GLU A 55 -9.77 1.63 1.05
C GLU A 55 -9.16 0.68 2.08
N ILE A 56 -8.05 1.12 2.66
CA ILE A 56 -7.35 0.50 3.77
C ILE A 56 -7.26 1.53 4.90
N PHE A 57 -7.73 1.16 6.08
CA PHE A 57 -7.72 1.99 7.28
C PHE A 57 -6.62 1.49 8.20
N LEU A 58 -5.69 2.37 8.56
CA LEU A 58 -4.63 2.09 9.52
C LEU A 58 -4.78 3.04 10.70
N THR A 59 -4.87 2.50 11.90
CA THR A 59 -4.83 3.28 13.14
C THR A 59 -3.39 3.33 13.63
N ALA A 60 -2.82 4.54 13.72
CA ALA A 60 -1.53 4.76 14.37
C ALA A 60 -1.71 5.60 15.64
N PRO A 61 -0.80 5.50 16.64
CA PRO A 61 -0.96 6.19 17.93
C PRO A 61 -1.12 7.72 17.81
N ASP A 62 -0.51 8.30 16.79
CA ASP A 62 -0.49 9.73 16.50
C ASP A 62 -1.61 10.15 15.55
N ARG A 63 -2.06 9.25 14.67
CA ARG A 63 -2.97 9.61 13.58
C ARG A 63 -3.59 8.43 12.86
N ASP A 64 -4.85 8.56 12.47
CA ASP A 64 -5.48 7.65 11.52
C ASP A 64 -5.01 7.90 10.09
N ARG A 65 -4.84 6.82 9.33
CA ARG A 65 -4.41 6.87 7.93
C ARG A 65 -5.38 6.09 7.09
N VAL A 66 -5.82 6.69 6.00
CA VAL A 66 -6.66 6.01 5.02
C VAL A 66 -5.96 6.01 3.69
N ILE A 67 -5.76 4.81 3.14
CA ILE A 67 -5.10 4.60 1.86
C ILE A 67 -6.16 4.13 0.88
N THR A 68 -6.50 5.00 -0.05
CA THR A 68 -7.37 4.71 -1.19
C THR A 68 -6.51 4.17 -2.32
N ILE A 69 -6.77 2.92 -2.70
CA ILE A 69 -6.16 2.29 -3.87
C ILE A 69 -7.17 2.36 -5.01
N SER A 70 -6.78 3.03 -6.09
CA SER A 70 -7.59 3.06 -7.30
C SER A 70 -7.66 1.67 -7.92
N ASP A 71 -8.81 1.33 -8.51
CA ASP A 71 -9.02 0.07 -9.22
C ASP A 71 -8.08 -0.10 -10.41
N ASN A 72 -7.42 0.96 -10.89
CA ASN A 72 -6.44 1.00 -11.98
C ASN A 72 -4.98 1.22 -11.51
N PHE A 73 -4.70 1.22 -10.21
CA PHE A 73 -3.39 1.56 -9.63
C PHE A 73 -2.22 0.77 -10.26
N LEU A 74 -2.40 -0.54 -10.48
CA LEU A 74 -1.40 -1.45 -11.07
C LEU A 74 -1.61 -1.70 -12.57
N THR A 75 -2.48 -0.91 -13.21
CA THR A 75 -2.73 -0.97 -14.64
C THR A 75 -1.93 0.09 -15.37
N SER A 76 -1.41 -0.30 -16.53
CA SER A 76 -0.67 0.59 -17.41
C SER A 76 -1.61 1.36 -18.32
N VAL A 77 -1.43 2.67 -18.40
CA VAL A 77 -2.12 3.53 -19.37
C VAL A 77 -1.19 3.82 -20.54
N LYS A 78 -1.66 3.58 -21.77
CA LYS A 78 -0.94 3.95 -22.99
C LYS A 78 -1.13 5.45 -23.26
N ILE A 79 -0.03 6.20 -23.29
CA ILE A 79 -0.06 7.65 -23.49
C ILE A 79 0.58 7.99 -24.85
N PRO A 80 -0.18 8.47 -25.84
CA PRO A 80 0.36 8.82 -27.15
C PRO A 80 1.50 9.83 -27.07
N LYS A 81 2.56 9.62 -27.86
CA LYS A 81 3.73 10.51 -27.98
C LYS A 81 4.58 10.66 -26.70
N VAL A 82 4.23 9.99 -25.61
CA VAL A 82 5.01 9.98 -24.37
C VAL A 82 5.77 8.66 -24.26
N LYS A 83 7.08 8.73 -24.01
CA LYS A 83 7.94 7.56 -23.79
C LYS A 83 7.79 7.06 -22.36
N PHE A 84 6.65 6.46 -22.07
CA PHE A 84 6.32 5.90 -20.76
C PHE A 84 5.72 4.51 -20.93
N THR A 85 6.15 3.57 -20.09
CA THR A 85 5.53 2.27 -19.90
C THR A 85 5.81 1.81 -18.48
N ASN A 86 4.85 1.13 -17.89
CA ASN A 86 4.99 0.38 -16.63
C ASN A 86 4.44 -1.05 -16.82
N LEU A 87 4.35 -1.51 -18.07
CA LEU A 87 4.12 -2.92 -18.38
C LEU A 87 5.35 -3.73 -17.96
N VAL A 88 5.14 -4.99 -17.59
CA VAL A 88 6.20 -5.95 -17.27
C VAL A 88 6.20 -7.11 -18.25
N ASN A 89 7.32 -7.83 -18.28
CA ASN A 89 7.39 -9.18 -18.82
C ASN A 89 7.31 -10.15 -17.64
N LEU A 90 6.20 -10.91 -17.52
CA LEU A 90 5.99 -11.82 -16.38
C LEU A 90 7.12 -12.85 -16.21
N LYS A 91 7.84 -13.19 -17.29
CA LYS A 91 8.97 -14.13 -17.24
C LYS A 91 10.27 -13.51 -16.74
N ASN A 92 10.39 -12.17 -16.73
CA ASN A 92 11.62 -11.47 -16.39
C ASN A 92 11.31 -10.13 -15.70
N VAL A 93 10.67 -10.19 -14.54
CA VAL A 93 10.38 -9.02 -13.72
C VAL A 93 11.60 -8.68 -12.86
N PRO A 94 11.99 -7.40 -12.74
CA PRO A 94 13.06 -7.00 -11.83
C PRO A 94 12.77 -7.47 -10.39
N LYS A 95 13.75 -8.08 -9.73
CA LYS A 95 13.60 -8.61 -8.35
C LYS A 95 13.17 -7.52 -7.35
N SER A 96 13.68 -6.31 -7.52
CA SER A 96 13.30 -5.13 -6.73
C SER A 96 11.82 -4.77 -6.87
N THR A 97 11.23 -4.95 -8.06
CA THR A 97 9.78 -4.76 -8.27
C THR A 97 8.98 -5.77 -7.46
N ILE A 98 9.34 -7.06 -7.55
CA ILE A 98 8.68 -8.14 -6.80
C ILE A 98 8.77 -7.88 -5.29
N LYS A 99 9.98 -7.64 -4.78
CA LYS A 99 10.22 -7.37 -3.35
C LYS A 99 9.47 -6.15 -2.84
N THR A 100 9.37 -5.10 -3.66
CA THR A 100 8.63 -3.89 -3.28
C THR A 100 7.13 -4.18 -3.19
N LEU A 101 6.56 -4.92 -4.15
CA LEU A 101 5.16 -5.34 -4.08
C LEU A 101 4.89 -6.23 -2.86
N GLU A 102 5.75 -7.20 -2.59
CA GLU A 102 5.67 -8.07 -1.41
C GLU A 102 5.73 -7.25 -0.11
N LYS A 103 6.60 -6.25 -0.01
CA LYS A 103 6.67 -5.37 1.16
C LYS A 103 5.36 -4.61 1.36
N ILE A 104 4.77 -4.06 0.30
CA ILE A 104 3.50 -3.34 0.39
C ILE A 104 2.37 -4.29 0.81
N ILE A 105 2.32 -5.48 0.23
CA ILE A 105 1.31 -6.51 0.55
C ILE A 105 1.41 -6.94 2.01
N ASN A 106 2.64 -7.10 2.52
CA ASN A 106 2.86 -7.51 3.90
C ASN A 106 2.66 -6.36 4.89
N ASP A 107 2.95 -5.12 4.48
CA ASP A 107 2.94 -3.94 5.33
C ASP A 107 2.82 -2.66 4.49
N ILE A 108 1.58 -2.24 4.24
CA ILE A 108 1.29 -1.03 3.46
C ILE A 108 1.62 0.27 4.21
N SER A 109 1.81 0.21 5.55
CA SER A 109 2.20 1.38 6.34
C SER A 109 3.55 1.96 5.89
N TYR A 110 4.37 1.13 5.24
CA TYR A 110 5.59 1.52 4.53
C TYR A 110 5.39 2.75 3.64
N ILE A 111 4.30 2.81 2.88
CA ILE A 111 3.99 3.93 1.95
C ILE A 111 3.80 5.23 2.74
N CYS A 112 3.12 5.16 3.88
CA CYS A 112 2.87 6.34 4.72
C CYS A 112 4.12 6.86 5.41
N GLN A 113 5.10 6.00 5.68
CA GLN A 113 6.33 6.35 6.40
C GLN A 113 7.49 6.77 5.48
N ASN A 114 7.48 6.34 4.21
CA ASN A 114 8.61 6.49 3.28
C ASN A 114 8.27 7.33 2.05
N ASN A 115 7.42 8.35 2.21
CA ASN A 115 7.08 9.27 1.13
C ASN A 115 7.86 10.58 1.20
N SER A 116 7.99 11.21 0.04
CA SER A 116 8.60 12.52 -0.13
C SER A 116 7.83 13.32 -1.18
N ALA A 117 7.76 14.65 -1.01
CA ALA A 117 7.09 15.52 -1.96
C ALA A 117 7.77 15.48 -3.34
N VAL A 118 6.97 15.58 -4.40
CA VAL A 118 7.47 15.70 -5.77
C VAL A 118 7.75 17.17 -6.07
N SER A 119 8.98 17.48 -6.44
CA SER A 119 9.37 18.82 -6.91
C SER A 119 9.07 18.97 -8.40
N PHE A 120 8.09 19.80 -8.73
CA PHE A 120 7.69 20.09 -10.12
C PHE A 120 8.49 21.22 -10.79
N SER A 121 9.38 21.88 -10.04
CA SER A 121 10.33 22.87 -10.57
C SER A 121 11.50 22.23 -11.33
N GLN A 122 11.63 20.90 -11.33
CA GLN A 122 12.64 20.21 -12.12
C GLN A 122 12.38 20.33 -13.63
N THR A 123 13.45 20.51 -14.39
CA THR A 123 13.45 20.78 -15.85
C THR A 123 12.85 19.65 -16.70
N ASN A 124 12.62 18.46 -16.15
CA ASN A 124 12.17 17.27 -16.88
C ASN A 124 10.81 16.73 -16.41
N THR A 125 10.02 17.51 -15.66
CA THR A 125 8.73 17.06 -15.10
C THR A 125 7.59 16.95 -16.12
N GLY A 126 7.79 17.39 -17.37
CA GLY A 126 6.75 17.35 -18.41
C GLY A 126 6.17 15.95 -18.68
N THR A 127 7.01 14.92 -18.65
CA THR A 127 6.55 13.52 -18.75
C THR A 127 5.67 13.16 -17.57
N LEU A 128 6.14 13.41 -16.33
CA LEU A 128 5.40 13.12 -15.12
C LEU A 128 4.04 13.82 -15.09
N ARG A 129 3.98 15.11 -15.45
CA ARG A 129 2.71 15.87 -15.52
C ARG A 129 1.71 15.22 -16.47
N THR A 130 2.19 14.79 -17.64
CA THR A 130 1.33 14.13 -18.64
C THR A 130 0.84 12.77 -18.14
N VAL A 131 1.72 12.01 -17.48
CA VAL A 131 1.37 10.70 -16.90
C VAL A 131 0.36 10.86 -15.76
N LEU A 132 0.60 11.75 -14.79
CA LEU A 132 -0.32 12.01 -13.68
C LEU A 132 -1.73 12.38 -14.18
N LYS A 133 -1.83 13.25 -15.20
CA LYS A 133 -3.11 13.58 -15.86
C LYS A 133 -3.79 12.36 -16.48
N ALA A 134 -3.02 11.49 -17.14
CA ALA A 134 -3.56 10.25 -17.72
C ALA A 134 -4.10 9.26 -16.65
N TYR A 135 -3.64 9.37 -15.41
CA TYR A 135 -4.19 8.64 -14.25
C TYR A 135 -5.29 9.42 -13.50
N GLY A 136 -5.86 10.48 -14.11
CA GLY A 136 -7.04 11.18 -13.60
C GLY A 136 -6.75 12.28 -12.56
N LEU A 137 -5.55 12.87 -12.59
CA LEU A 137 -5.26 14.08 -11.82
C LEU A 137 -5.48 15.34 -12.66
N ASP A 138 -6.54 16.06 -12.34
CA ASP A 138 -6.95 17.30 -13.03
C ASP A 138 -6.55 18.59 -12.28
N GLU A 139 -5.64 18.50 -11.31
CA GLU A 139 -5.15 19.65 -10.55
C GLU A 139 -3.92 20.34 -11.19
N PRO A 140 -3.62 21.60 -10.84
CA PRO A 140 -2.37 22.24 -11.22
C PRO A 140 -1.16 21.48 -10.65
N LEU A 141 -0.27 21.04 -11.54
CA LEU A 141 0.94 20.27 -11.20
C LEU A 141 2.20 21.13 -11.33
N ASP A 142 2.19 22.37 -10.85
CA ASP A 142 3.30 23.33 -10.94
C ASP A 142 4.17 23.37 -9.66
N GLU A 143 5.09 24.32 -9.58
CA GLU A 143 6.06 24.44 -8.48
C GLU A 143 5.42 24.65 -7.11
N THR A 144 4.16 25.11 -7.07
CA THR A 144 3.39 25.33 -5.84
C THR A 144 2.61 24.09 -5.41
N ASN A 145 2.66 23.00 -6.18
CA ASN A 145 1.97 21.77 -5.83
C ASN A 145 2.64 21.09 -4.63
N GLU A 146 1.89 20.94 -3.54
CA GLU A 146 2.31 20.28 -2.30
C GLU A 146 1.53 18.99 -2.02
N THR A 147 0.73 18.51 -3.00
CA THR A 147 -0.19 17.39 -2.82
C THR A 147 0.35 16.08 -3.36
N ILE A 148 1.29 16.13 -4.32
CA ILE A 148 1.85 14.93 -4.96
C ILE A 148 3.13 14.49 -4.26
N PHE A 149 3.14 13.22 -3.90
CA PHE A 149 4.24 12.56 -3.23
C PHE A 149 4.67 11.34 -4.03
N LYS A 150 5.90 10.89 -3.74
CA LYS A 150 6.44 9.64 -4.24
C LYS A 150 6.99 8.79 -3.10
N VAL A 151 6.93 7.48 -3.30
CA VAL A 151 7.61 6.47 -2.48
C VAL A 151 8.59 5.74 -3.37
N GLU A 152 9.85 5.68 -2.95
CA GLU A 152 10.87 4.87 -3.62
C GLU A 152 10.73 3.42 -3.13
N GLY A 153 10.86 2.44 -4.03
CA GLY A 153 10.78 1.04 -3.68
C GLY A 153 11.99 0.52 -2.89
N ILE A 154 11.94 -0.77 -2.55
CA ILE A 154 13.05 -1.44 -1.87
C ILE A 154 14.25 -1.46 -2.81
N SER A 155 15.35 -0.88 -2.35
CA SER A 155 16.64 -0.98 -3.02
C SER A 155 17.12 -2.43 -3.03
N PHE A 156 17.45 -2.95 -4.21
CA PHE A 156 18.08 -4.26 -4.34
C PHE A 156 19.48 -4.11 -4.90
N TYR A 157 20.43 -4.88 -4.34
CA TYR A 157 21.80 -4.93 -4.82
C TYR A 157 22.00 -6.25 -5.56
N GLU A 158 22.20 -6.19 -6.88
CA GLU A 158 22.64 -7.35 -7.66
C GLU A 158 24.07 -7.07 -8.14
N GLN A 159 25.00 -7.97 -7.80
CA GLN A 159 26.42 -7.87 -8.22
C GLN A 159 27.07 -6.49 -7.97
N GLY A 160 26.78 -5.85 -6.83
CA GLY A 160 27.38 -4.56 -6.45
C GLY A 160 26.77 -3.33 -7.13
N GLN A 161 25.72 -3.48 -7.95
CA GLN A 161 24.95 -2.35 -8.49
C GLN A 161 23.62 -2.21 -7.74
N LYS A 162 23.34 -1.01 -7.24
CA LYS A 162 22.05 -0.67 -6.64
C LYS A 162 21.03 -0.51 -7.77
N GLU A 163 20.07 -1.43 -7.85
CA GLU A 163 18.90 -1.31 -8.70
C GLU A 163 17.73 -0.80 -7.86
N ASN A 164 17.28 0.41 -8.16
CA ASN A 164 15.97 0.88 -7.75
C ASN A 164 15.20 1.24 -9.01
N PRO A 165 14.39 0.32 -9.55
CA PRO A 165 13.53 0.60 -10.67
C PRO A 165 12.12 0.97 -10.21
N PHE A 166 11.76 0.95 -8.93
CA PHE A 166 10.36 1.09 -8.53
C PHE A 166 10.08 2.42 -7.84
N ARG A 167 9.14 3.21 -8.39
CA ARG A 167 8.53 4.34 -7.68
C ARG A 167 7.03 4.24 -7.68
N ILE A 168 6.41 4.67 -6.59
CA ILE A 168 4.96 4.84 -6.47
C ILE A 168 4.69 6.32 -6.44
N TYR A 169 3.78 6.80 -7.29
CA TYR A 169 3.22 8.14 -7.18
C TYR A 169 1.90 8.08 -6.44
N MET A 170 1.72 9.01 -5.51
CA MET A 170 0.53 9.12 -4.69
C MET A 170 0.15 10.59 -4.48
N LYS A 171 -1.12 10.81 -4.17
CA LYS A 171 -1.62 12.11 -3.71
C LYS A 171 -1.94 12.03 -2.22
N ILE A 172 -1.70 13.13 -1.50
CA ILE A 172 -2.25 13.33 -0.16
C ILE A 172 -3.40 14.34 -0.29
N ASP A 173 -4.64 13.85 -0.23
CA ASP A 173 -5.86 14.65 -0.50
C ASP A 173 -6.25 15.58 0.67
N GLY A 174 -5.68 15.36 1.85
CA GLY A 174 -5.92 16.21 2.99
C GLY A 174 -5.18 15.75 4.24
N PHE A 175 -4.68 16.73 4.97
CA PHE A 175 -4.05 16.59 6.27
C PHE A 175 -4.95 17.34 7.26
N ASN A 176 -5.64 16.62 8.14
CA ASN A 176 -6.18 17.21 9.35
C ASN A 176 -5.47 16.61 10.56
N GLU A 177 -5.68 17.20 11.74
CA GLU A 177 -4.96 16.81 12.96
C GLU A 177 -5.10 15.33 13.30
N LYS A 178 -6.23 14.70 12.92
CA LYS A 178 -6.58 13.34 13.32
C LYS A 178 -6.40 12.31 12.21
N ARG A 179 -6.40 12.73 10.94
CA ARG A 179 -6.43 11.82 9.78
C ARG A 179 -5.65 12.35 8.59
N THR A 180 -4.94 11.44 7.94
CA THR A 180 -4.30 11.68 6.64
C THR A 180 -4.86 10.73 5.59
N ASN A 181 -5.29 11.28 4.45
CA ASN A 181 -5.81 10.51 3.32
C ASN A 181 -4.74 10.42 2.22
N TYR A 182 -4.36 9.20 1.89
CA TYR A 182 -3.44 8.86 0.81
C TYR A 182 -4.21 8.25 -0.34
N ARG A 183 -3.92 8.67 -1.57
CA ARG A 183 -4.46 8.07 -2.78
C ARG A 183 -3.33 7.56 -3.65
N LEU A 184 -3.26 6.23 -3.84
CA LEU A 184 -2.26 5.63 -4.74
C LEU A 184 -2.69 5.84 -6.18
N LEU A 185 -1.77 6.36 -7.01
CA LEU A 185 -2.07 6.75 -8.38
C LEU A 185 -1.56 5.71 -9.38
N PHE A 186 -0.24 5.53 -9.43
CA PHE A 186 0.39 4.55 -10.32
C PHE A 186 1.83 4.22 -9.88
N CYS A 187 2.40 3.19 -10.50
CA CYS A 187 3.80 2.80 -10.35
C CYS A 187 4.63 3.17 -11.60
N ASP A 188 5.80 3.77 -11.38
CA ASP A 188 6.84 4.04 -12.39
C ASP A 188 8.01 3.07 -12.18
N ILE A 189 7.86 1.87 -12.74
CA ILE A 189 8.78 0.75 -12.52
C ILE A 189 10.05 0.77 -13.39
N TYR A 190 10.23 1.82 -14.19
CA TYR A 190 11.44 2.01 -15.00
C TYR A 190 11.98 3.45 -14.89
N HIS A 191 11.48 4.21 -13.91
CA HIS A 191 11.90 5.59 -13.61
C HIS A 191 11.69 6.55 -14.79
N LEU A 192 10.75 6.26 -15.69
CA LEU A 192 10.55 7.00 -16.93
C LEU A 192 9.87 8.36 -16.73
N CYS A 193 9.28 8.61 -15.55
CA CYS A 193 8.60 9.89 -15.27
C CYS A 193 9.57 11.00 -14.87
N LEU A 194 10.57 10.68 -14.04
CA LEU A 194 11.62 11.60 -13.59
C LEU A 194 12.98 10.91 -13.71
N ILE A 195 13.77 11.35 -14.70
CA ILE A 195 14.99 10.66 -15.12
C ILE A 195 16.20 11.54 -14.86
N SER A 196 17.17 10.98 -14.17
CA SER A 196 18.48 11.59 -13.99
C SER A 196 19.46 10.99 -15.00
N GLY A 197 20.46 11.78 -15.41
CA GLY A 197 21.60 11.24 -16.16
C GLY A 197 22.37 10.19 -15.34
N HIS A 198 22.97 9.20 -16.01
CA HIS A 198 23.74 8.15 -15.36
C HIS A 198 24.79 7.58 -16.32
N LYS A 199 25.95 7.15 -15.80
CA LYS A 199 27.06 6.54 -16.57
C LYS A 199 27.43 7.34 -17.83
N GLY A 200 27.53 8.68 -17.71
CA GLY A 200 27.90 9.57 -18.82
C GLY A 200 26.80 9.86 -19.84
N LEU A 201 25.60 9.32 -19.65
CA LEU A 201 24.42 9.64 -20.47
C LEU A 201 23.59 10.74 -19.83
N ASN A 202 23.08 11.67 -20.64
CA ASN A 202 22.09 12.64 -20.18
C ASN A 202 20.72 11.97 -19.93
N ALA A 203 19.80 12.67 -19.26
CA ALA A 203 18.50 12.13 -18.90
C ALA A 203 17.68 11.64 -20.12
N ASP A 204 17.74 12.35 -21.24
CA ASP A 204 17.02 11.97 -22.46
C ASP A 204 17.54 10.70 -23.10
N GLN A 205 18.86 10.52 -23.11
CA GLN A 205 19.51 9.30 -23.59
C GLN A 205 19.14 8.11 -22.70
N VAL A 206 19.18 8.28 -21.38
CA VAL A 206 18.75 7.25 -20.41
C VAL A 206 17.28 6.89 -20.65
N ARG A 207 16.40 7.89 -20.81
CA ARG A 207 14.98 7.68 -21.13
C ARG A 207 14.78 6.86 -22.37
N ASN A 208 15.42 7.26 -23.47
CA ASN A 208 15.22 6.64 -24.77
C ASN A 208 15.69 5.19 -24.74
N ARG A 209 16.86 4.93 -24.17
CA ARG A 209 17.40 3.57 -24.04
C ARG A 209 16.51 2.69 -23.16
N THR A 210 16.10 3.20 -22.00
CA THR A 210 15.25 2.47 -21.05
C THR A 210 13.89 2.17 -21.66
N TYR A 211 13.23 3.16 -22.25
CA TYR A 211 11.93 2.96 -22.91
C TYR A 211 12.02 1.94 -24.05
N LEU A 212 13.00 2.06 -24.94
CA LEU A 212 13.18 1.11 -26.06
C LEU A 212 13.43 -0.32 -25.60
N MET A 213 14.12 -0.51 -24.48
CA MET A 213 14.37 -1.83 -23.90
C MET A 213 13.07 -2.52 -23.45
N TYR A 214 12.14 -1.78 -22.85
CA TYR A 214 10.95 -2.36 -22.23
C TYR A 214 9.69 -2.27 -23.09
N CYS A 215 9.54 -1.26 -23.96
CA CYS A 215 8.28 -1.01 -24.67
C CYS A 215 7.89 -2.10 -25.68
N TYR A 216 8.86 -2.88 -26.18
CA TYR A 216 8.60 -3.98 -27.12
C TYR A 216 8.48 -5.35 -26.44
N THR A 217 9.09 -5.51 -25.27
CA THR A 217 9.21 -6.79 -24.57
C THR A 217 8.15 -6.95 -23.48
N CYS A 218 7.78 -5.87 -22.82
CA CYS A 218 6.85 -5.87 -21.71
C CYS A 218 5.43 -5.63 -22.22
N LYS A 219 4.51 -6.53 -21.88
CA LYS A 219 3.14 -6.54 -22.41
C LYS A 219 2.05 -6.72 -21.35
N ASN A 220 2.45 -7.04 -20.12
CA ASN A 220 1.53 -7.38 -19.03
C ASN A 220 1.46 -6.26 -18.02
N HIS A 221 0.32 -6.10 -17.37
CA HIS A 221 0.18 -5.16 -16.26
C HIS A 221 0.86 -5.68 -14.99
N LEU A 222 1.30 -4.78 -14.11
CA LEU A 222 1.82 -5.15 -12.79
C LEU A 222 0.80 -5.94 -11.97
N ARG A 223 -0.50 -5.65 -12.17
CA ARG A 223 -1.59 -6.36 -11.50
C ARG A 223 -1.52 -7.88 -11.69
N GLU A 224 -1.11 -8.35 -12.86
CA GLU A 224 -1.04 -9.78 -13.19
C GLU A 224 -0.03 -10.52 -12.29
N LEU A 225 0.95 -9.82 -11.71
CA LEU A 225 1.86 -10.42 -10.72
C LEU A 225 1.17 -10.77 -9.40
N LEU A 226 0.00 -10.21 -9.12
CA LEU A 226 -0.80 -10.55 -7.95
C LEU A 226 -1.70 -11.78 -8.21
N GLU A 227 -1.76 -12.29 -9.44
CA GLU A 227 -2.58 -13.45 -9.80
C GLU A 227 -1.79 -14.76 -9.80
N ILE A 228 -0.46 -14.65 -9.72
CA ILE A 228 0.50 -15.74 -9.52
C ILE A 228 0.53 -16.11 -8.03
#